data_AF-A0A5C3LEB9-F1
#
_entry.id   AF-A0A5C3LEB9-F1
#
_cell.length_a   1.000
_cell.length_b   1.000
_cell.length_c   1.000
_cell.angle_alpha   90.00
_cell.angle_beta   90.00
_cell.angle_gamma   90.00
#
_symmetry.space_group_name_H-M   'P 1'
#
loop_
_entity.id
_entity.type
_entity.pdbx_description
1 polymer ?
#
loop_
_entity_poly.entity_id
_entity_poly.type
_entity_poly.pdbx_seq_one_letter_code
_entity_poly.pdbx_strand_id
1 'polypeptide(L)'
;EDEWELAKWLIKNVGHTQMEEFLYLLIIQKKVDPAYPTKDKLLNAIDALPQGVDWKLENITLTGDVLDEEGNLMKEELELWYCDPVECICELMGNPIFANMMKYAPEKVFETNSCESQIINEMWTVEWWWKVQVSL
;
A
#
# COMPACT_ATOMS: atom_id res chain seq x y z
N GLU A 1 -14.89 16.40 -3.14
CA GLU A 1 -15.83 15.32 -2.81
C GLU A 1 -16.69 14.92 -4.00
N ASP A 2 -17.56 15.79 -4.52
CA ASP A 2 -18.57 15.41 -5.54
C ASP A 2 -17.99 14.82 -6.83
N GLU A 3 -16.92 15.40 -7.38
CA GLU A 3 -16.21 14.83 -8.54
C GLU A 3 -15.57 13.49 -8.20
N TRP A 4 -14.93 13.38 -7.03
CA TRP A 4 -14.30 12.12 -6.61
C TRP A 4 -15.31 10.98 -6.47
N GLU A 5 -16.50 11.25 -5.93
CA GLU A 5 -17.58 10.26 -5.87
C GLU A 5 -18.02 9.79 -7.25
N LEU A 6 -18.17 10.72 -8.21
CA LEU A 6 -18.50 10.39 -9.59
C LEU A 6 -17.40 9.54 -10.25
N ALA A 7 -16.14 9.97 -10.16
CA ALA A 7 -14.99 9.24 -10.69
C ALA A 7 -14.92 7.80 -10.14
N LYS A 8 -15.04 7.65 -8.81
CA LYS A 8 -15.03 6.37 -8.12
C LYS A 8 -16.20 5.48 -8.54
N TRP A 9 -17.39 6.05 -8.70
CA TRP A 9 -18.56 5.28 -9.14
C TRP A 9 -18.41 4.80 -10.58
N LEU A 10 -17.93 5.66 -11.49
CA LEU A 10 -17.68 5.31 -12.89
C LEU A 10 -16.67 4.15 -13.00
N ILE A 11 -15.53 4.25 -12.32
CA ILE A 11 -14.48 3.22 -12.36
C ILE A 11 -14.96 1.87 -11.84
N LYS A 12 -15.82 1.85 -10.82
CA LYS A 12 -16.29 0.61 -10.20
C LYS A 12 -17.43 -0.07 -10.95
N ASN A 13 -18.25 0.70 -11.68
CA ASN A 13 -19.55 0.21 -12.15
C ASN A 13 -19.73 0.30 -13.67
N VAL A 14 -18.86 1.02 -14.39
CA VAL A 14 -19.08 1.34 -15.80
C VAL A 14 -17.89 0.89 -16.64
N GLY A 15 -18.16 0.14 -17.72
CA GLY A 15 -17.15 -0.25 -18.68
C GLY A 15 -16.59 0.94 -19.47
N HIS A 16 -15.38 0.78 -20.03
CA HIS A 16 -14.66 1.86 -20.73
C HIS A 16 -15.51 2.57 -21.79
N THR A 17 -16.25 1.82 -22.62
CA THR A 17 -17.07 2.40 -23.70
C THR A 17 -18.24 3.21 -23.15
N GLN A 18 -18.97 2.68 -22.17
CA GLN A 18 -20.12 3.39 -21.58
C GLN A 18 -19.68 4.62 -20.77
N MET A 19 -18.50 4.56 -20.16
CA MET A 19 -17.91 5.69 -19.44
C MET A 19 -17.58 6.83 -20.41
N GLU A 20 -17.00 6.50 -21.57
CA GLU A 20 -16.71 7.45 -22.63
C GLU A 20 -18.00 8.13 -23.13
N GLU A 21 -19.02 7.34 -23.45
CA GLU A 21 -20.33 7.85 -23.89
C GLU A 21 -20.98 8.75 -22.83
N PHE A 22 -20.93 8.35 -21.56
CA PHE A 22 -21.47 9.11 -20.44
C PHE A 22 -20.79 10.48 -20.31
N LEU A 23 -19.45 10.52 -20.36
CA LEU A 23 -18.68 11.76 -20.24
C LEU A 23 -18.90 12.70 -21.45
N TYR A 24 -19.27 12.17 -22.62
CA TYR A 24 -19.65 12.97 -23.79
C TYR A 24 -21.08 13.54 -23.75
N LEU A 25 -21.94 13.12 -22.81
CA LEU A 25 -23.28 13.67 -22.71
C LEU A 25 -23.22 15.18 -22.47
N LEU A 26 -23.95 15.96 -23.28
CA LEU A 26 -23.95 17.44 -23.21
C LEU A 26 -24.34 17.95 -21.82
N ILE A 27 -25.20 17.24 -21.09
CA ILE A 27 -25.55 17.60 -19.71
C ILE A 27 -24.35 17.44 -18.77
N ILE A 28 -23.56 16.37 -18.94
CA ILE A 28 -22.35 16.14 -18.15
C ILE A 28 -21.32 17.20 -18.48
N GLN A 29 -21.05 17.46 -19.76
CA GLN A 29 -20.07 18.47 -20.17
C GLN A 29 -20.45 19.90 -19.77
N LYS A 30 -21.73 20.27 -19.79
CA LYS A 30 -22.15 21.68 -19.58
C LYS A 30 -22.63 21.99 -18.17
N LYS A 31 -23.10 21.00 -17.41
CA LYS A 31 -23.69 21.21 -16.07
C LYS A 31 -22.78 20.67 -14.98
N VAL A 32 -22.24 19.48 -15.17
CA VAL A 32 -21.31 18.87 -14.21
C VAL A 32 -19.90 19.42 -14.45
N ASP A 33 -19.50 19.52 -15.72
CA ASP A 33 -18.20 20.02 -16.18
C ASP A 33 -17.02 19.41 -15.40
N PRO A 34 -16.90 18.06 -15.40
CA PRO A 34 -15.89 17.40 -14.58
C PRO A 34 -14.48 17.75 -15.07
N ALA A 35 -13.52 17.82 -14.15
CA ALA A 35 -12.09 18.02 -14.46
C ALA A 35 -11.52 16.99 -15.46
N TYR A 36 -12.20 15.85 -15.63
CA TYR A 36 -11.89 14.76 -16.56
C TYR A 36 -13.02 14.59 -17.61
N PRO A 37 -13.11 15.45 -18.63
CA PRO A 37 -14.20 15.41 -19.60
C PRO A 37 -14.17 14.20 -20.55
N THR A 38 -13.12 13.37 -20.50
CA THR A 38 -13.00 12.14 -21.27
C THR A 38 -12.51 11.01 -20.38
N LYS A 39 -12.80 9.78 -20.80
CA LYS A 39 -12.32 8.56 -20.13
C LYS A 39 -10.80 8.58 -19.95
N ASP A 40 -10.07 8.96 -21.00
CA ASP A 40 -8.59 8.99 -20.96
C ASP A 40 -8.09 10.04 -19.96
N LYS A 41 -8.74 11.21 -19.86
CA LYS A 41 -8.38 12.21 -18.85
C LYS A 41 -8.68 11.73 -17.43
N LEU A 42 -9.77 10.98 -17.23
CA LEU A 42 -10.07 10.37 -15.94
C LEU A 42 -9.01 9.34 -15.55
N LEU A 43 -8.66 8.44 -16.47
CA LEU A 43 -7.64 7.41 -16.21
C LEU A 43 -6.27 8.03 -15.98
N ASN A 44 -5.87 9.02 -16.78
CA ASN A 44 -4.61 9.75 -16.56
C ASN A 44 -4.59 10.48 -15.20
N ALA A 45 -5.73 11.04 -14.77
CA ALA A 45 -5.83 11.67 -13.46
C ALA A 45 -5.71 10.65 -12.32
N ILE A 46 -6.23 9.44 -12.51
CA ILE A 46 -6.09 8.32 -11.57
C ILE A 46 -4.64 7.84 -11.52
N ASP A 47 -4.01 7.65 -12.68
CA ASP A 47 -2.62 7.21 -12.78
C ASP A 47 -1.65 8.25 -12.18
N ALA A 48 -2.01 9.53 -12.22
CA ALA A 48 -1.27 10.61 -11.59
C ALA A 48 -1.49 10.76 -10.07
N LEU A 49 -2.41 9.98 -9.48
CA LEU A 49 -2.54 9.95 -8.02
C LEU A 49 -1.23 9.43 -7.41
N PRO A 50 -0.90 9.83 -6.16
CA PRO A 50 0.25 9.29 -5.46
C PRO A 50 0.19 7.76 -5.47
N GLN A 51 1.13 7.15 -6.21
CA GLN A 51 1.29 5.71 -6.22
C GLN A 51 2.14 5.30 -5.02
N GLY A 52 1.99 4.05 -4.59
CA GLY A 52 2.86 3.48 -3.58
C GLY A 52 4.27 3.24 -4.14
N VAL A 53 5.05 2.45 -3.41
CA VAL A 53 6.38 2.04 -3.86
C VAL A 53 6.31 1.15 -5.10
N ASP A 54 7.20 1.41 -6.05
CA ASP A 54 7.30 0.63 -7.28
C ASP A 54 7.65 -0.84 -7.01
N TRP A 55 7.10 -1.73 -7.84
CA TRP A 55 7.53 -3.12 -7.89
C TRP A 55 8.84 -3.25 -8.67
N LYS A 56 9.79 -3.97 -8.09
CA LYS A 56 11.05 -4.37 -8.69
C LYS A 56 10.96 -5.85 -9.07
N LEU A 57 11.50 -6.18 -10.24
CA LEU A 57 11.62 -7.55 -10.74
C LEU A 57 13.11 -7.91 -10.79
N GLU A 58 13.46 -9.01 -10.14
CA GLU A 58 14.81 -9.55 -10.15
C GLU A 58 14.79 -11.05 -10.44
N ASN A 59 15.60 -11.49 -11.41
CA ASN A 59 15.74 -12.90 -11.71
C ASN A 59 16.80 -13.52 -10.80
N ILE A 60 16.39 -14.49 -9.98
CA ILE A 60 17.27 -15.18 -9.05
C ILE A 60 17.43 -16.65 -9.46
N THR A 61 18.62 -17.20 -9.24
CA THR A 61 18.87 -18.63 -9.42
C THR A 61 19.00 -19.30 -8.06
N LEU A 62 18.06 -20.17 -7.72
CA LEU A 62 18.12 -20.97 -6.50
C LEU A 62 18.82 -22.30 -6.79
N THR A 63 19.70 -22.72 -5.88
CA THR A 63 20.28 -24.07 -5.90
C THR A 63 19.57 -24.90 -4.84
N GLY A 64 18.88 -25.95 -5.28
CA GLY A 64 18.15 -26.86 -4.40
C GLY A 64 19.05 -27.91 -3.75
N ASP A 65 18.43 -28.86 -3.08
CA ASP A 65 19.05 -30.01 -2.41
C ASP A 65 18.96 -31.32 -3.23
N VAL A 66 18.21 -31.30 -4.33
CA VAL A 66 18.05 -32.45 -5.25
C VAL A 66 19.22 -32.52 -6.23
N LEU A 67 19.72 -33.73 -6.48
CA LEU A 67 20.78 -33.99 -7.45
C LEU A 67 20.18 -34.35 -8.82
N ASP A 68 20.82 -33.88 -9.90
CA ASP A 68 20.54 -34.30 -11.26
C ASP A 68 21.17 -35.67 -11.59
N GLU A 69 20.97 -36.16 -12.81
CA GLU A 69 21.52 -37.44 -13.28
C GLU A 69 23.07 -37.48 -13.30
N GLU A 70 23.71 -36.31 -13.27
CA GLU A 70 25.16 -36.14 -13.26
C GLU A 70 25.73 -35.95 -11.85
N GLY A 71 24.87 -35.92 -10.83
CA GLY A 71 25.23 -35.75 -9.42
C GLY A 71 25.51 -34.30 -9.01
N ASN A 72 25.08 -33.32 -9.80
CA ASN A 72 25.15 -31.89 -9.45
C ASN A 72 23.85 -31.43 -8.78
N LEU A 73 23.92 -30.42 -7.92
CA LEU A 73 22.73 -29.82 -7.33
C LEU A 73 21.91 -29.10 -8.39
N MET A 74 20.63 -29.44 -8.47
CA MET A 74 19.68 -28.83 -9.38
C MET A 74 19.52 -27.34 -9.08
N LYS A 75 19.35 -26.55 -10.15
CA LYS A 75 19.11 -25.11 -10.07
C LYS A 75 17.80 -24.75 -10.73
N GLU A 76 17.12 -23.75 -10.19
CA GLU A 76 15.88 -23.19 -10.70
C GLU A 76 16.03 -21.68 -10.86
N GLU A 77 15.56 -21.15 -11.98
CA GLU A 77 15.47 -19.70 -12.21
C GLU A 77 14.07 -19.21 -11.83
N LEU A 78 14.00 -18.18 -11.00
CA LEU A 78 12.76 -17.61 -10.49
C LEU A 78 12.72 -16.11 -10.72
N GLU A 79 11.53 -15.60 -10.99
CA GLU A 79 11.21 -14.17 -10.99
C GLU A 79 10.81 -13.72 -9.58
N LEU A 80 11.65 -12.93 -8.93
CA LEU A 80 11.34 -12.31 -7.64
C LEU A 80 10.76 -10.91 -7.87
N TRP A 81 9.48 -10.76 -7.51
CA TRP A 81 8.80 -9.48 -7.47
C TRP A 81 8.82 -8.94 -6.03
N TYR A 82 9.40 -7.76 -5.82
CA TYR A 82 9.48 -7.15 -4.49
C TYR A 82 9.42 -5.62 -4.55
N CYS A 83 9.00 -4.99 -3.46
CA CYS A 83 9.18 -3.55 -3.25
C CYS A 83 10.35 -3.32 -2.30
N ASP A 84 11.02 -2.17 -2.42
CA ASP A 84 12.06 -1.82 -1.46
C ASP A 84 11.44 -1.58 -0.07
N PRO A 85 11.82 -2.38 0.95
CA PRO A 85 11.19 -2.28 2.26
C PRO A 85 11.43 -0.91 2.92
N VAL A 86 12.55 -0.24 2.64
CA VAL A 86 12.85 1.09 3.18
C VAL A 86 11.92 2.12 2.54
N GLU A 87 11.75 2.07 1.23
CA GLU A 87 10.81 2.95 0.52
C GLU A 87 9.38 2.71 1.02
N CYS A 88 8.97 1.45 1.27
CA CYS A 88 7.63 1.12 1.76
C CYS A 88 7.39 1.73 3.14
N ILE A 89 8.37 1.63 4.03
CA ILE A 89 8.30 2.25 5.36
C ILE A 89 8.22 3.77 5.24
N CYS A 90 9.04 4.38 4.38
CA CYS A 90 9.00 5.83 4.15
C CYS A 90 7.63 6.30 3.62
N GLU A 91 7.03 5.57 2.69
CA GLU A 91 5.69 5.86 2.18
C GLU A 91 4.63 5.77 3.28
N LEU A 92 4.61 4.67 4.04
CA LEU A 92 3.68 4.46 5.16
C LEU A 92 3.82 5.55 6.24
N MET A 93 5.05 5.91 6.59
CA MET A 93 5.32 6.97 7.58
C MET A 93 5.00 8.37 7.06
N GLY A 94 5.15 8.61 5.75
CA GLY A 94 4.83 9.88 5.11
C GLY A 94 3.34 10.08 4.86
N ASN A 95 2.56 9.00 4.85
CA ASN A 95 1.14 9.05 4.52
C ASN A 95 0.31 9.59 5.71
N PRO A 96 -0.37 10.75 5.56
CA PRO A 96 -1.12 11.39 6.65
C PRO A 96 -2.26 10.55 7.23
N ILE A 97 -2.77 9.56 6.49
CA ILE A 97 -3.81 8.64 6.98
C ILE A 97 -3.31 7.88 8.21
N PHE A 98 -2.01 7.56 8.27
CA PHE A 98 -1.42 6.82 9.38
C PHE A 98 -0.80 7.70 10.47
N ALA A 99 -0.82 9.03 10.31
CA ALA A 99 -0.16 9.96 11.23
C ALA A 99 -0.58 9.76 12.70
N ASN A 100 -1.86 9.46 12.94
CA ASN A 100 -2.40 9.24 14.29
C ASN A 100 -2.35 7.77 14.75
N MET A 101 -1.93 6.85 13.89
CA MET A 101 -1.80 5.43 14.21
C MET A 101 -0.36 5.04 14.57
N MET A 102 0.62 5.87 14.18
CA MET A 102 2.03 5.64 14.51
C MET A 102 2.34 5.90 15.98
N LYS A 103 3.11 4.99 16.58
CA LYS A 103 3.63 5.10 17.95
C LYS A 103 5.14 5.27 17.88
N TYR A 104 5.66 6.32 18.50
CA TYR A 104 7.10 6.65 18.50
C TYR A 104 7.75 6.48 19.88
N ALA A 105 6.95 6.08 20.87
CA ALA A 105 7.38 5.87 22.24
C ALA A 105 6.73 4.60 22.79
N PRO A 106 7.40 3.91 23.70
CA PRO A 106 6.84 2.77 24.38
C PRO A 106 5.71 3.21 25.33
N GLU A 107 4.75 2.32 25.52
CA GLU A 107 3.56 2.54 26.32
C GLU A 107 3.37 1.32 27.24
N LYS A 108 2.86 1.55 28.46
CA LYS A 108 2.44 0.45 29.34
C LYS A 108 0.92 0.45 29.41
N VAL A 109 0.31 -0.59 28.86
CA VAL A 109 -1.13 -0.78 28.85
C VAL A 109 -1.45 -1.89 29.84
N PHE A 110 -2.42 -1.67 30.73
CA PHE A 110 -2.80 -2.64 31.76
C PHE A 110 -4.29 -2.96 31.67
N GLU A 111 -4.67 -4.19 32.00
CA GLU A 111 -6.09 -4.62 32.00
C GLU A 111 -6.92 -3.88 33.05
N THR A 112 -6.29 -3.41 34.12
CA THR A 112 -6.96 -2.79 35.26
C THR A 112 -6.10 -1.70 35.88
N ASN A 113 -6.73 -0.80 36.64
CA ASN A 113 -6.04 0.28 37.35
C ASN A 113 -5.06 -0.18 38.44
N SER A 114 -5.07 -1.48 38.82
CA SER A 114 -4.08 -2.05 39.74
C SER A 114 -2.70 -2.23 39.11
N CYS A 115 -2.58 -2.14 37.78
CA CYS A 115 -1.35 -2.34 37.01
C CYS A 115 -0.65 -3.69 37.24
N GLU A 116 -1.40 -4.73 37.62
CA GLU A 116 -0.86 -6.07 37.90
C GLU A 116 -0.65 -6.90 36.63
N SER A 117 -1.53 -6.75 35.64
CA SER A 117 -1.51 -7.48 34.37
C SER A 117 -1.30 -6.52 33.21
N GLN A 118 -0.09 -6.51 32.65
CA GLN A 118 0.24 -5.73 31.45
C GLN A 118 -0.28 -6.43 30.20
N ILE A 119 -0.92 -5.67 29.33
CA ILE A 119 -1.32 -6.09 27.99
C ILE A 119 -0.12 -5.90 27.06
N ILE A 120 0.29 -6.99 26.41
CA ILE A 120 1.36 -7.01 25.42
C ILE A 120 0.78 -7.54 24.10
N ASN A 121 0.50 -6.64 23.17
CA ASN A 121 -0.09 -6.98 21.86
C ASN A 121 0.66 -6.33 20.69
N GLU A 122 1.39 -5.25 20.94
CA GLU A 122 2.07 -4.46 19.93
C GLU A 122 3.52 -4.20 20.34
N MET A 123 4.43 -3.94 19.38
CA MET A 123 5.86 -3.74 19.68
C MET A 123 6.10 -2.66 20.74
N TRP A 124 5.31 -1.59 20.73
CA TRP A 124 5.45 -0.48 21.68
C TRP A 124 4.93 -0.75 23.08
N THR A 125 4.16 -1.83 23.25
CA THR A 125 3.69 -2.27 24.56
C THR A 125 4.66 -3.24 25.24
N VAL A 126 5.73 -3.67 24.55
CA VAL A 126 6.71 -4.62 25.07
C VAL A 126 7.79 -3.90 25.88
N GLU A 127 8.24 -4.53 26.98
CA GLU A 127 9.31 -4.03 27.84
C GLU A 127 10.65 -3.82 27.11
N TRP A 128 10.88 -4.50 25.97
CA TRP A 128 12.09 -4.35 25.19
C TRP A 128 12.27 -2.92 24.65
N TRP A 129 11.20 -2.26 24.19
CA TRP A 129 11.33 -0.94 23.58
C TRP A 129 11.65 0.15 24.61
N TRP A 130 11.17 -0.02 25.86
CA TRP A 130 11.60 0.76 27.01
C TRP A 130 13.12 0.67 27.25
N LYS A 131 13.67 -0.54 27.22
CA LYS A 131 15.11 -0.76 27.43
C LYS A 131 15.95 -0.10 26.34
N VAL A 132 15.52 -0.20 25.08
CA VAL A 132 16.21 0.41 23.94
C VAL A 132 16.20 1.94 24.04
N GLN A 133 15.07 2.55 24.39
CA GLN A 133 14.99 4.01 24.50
C GLN A 133 15.85 4.61 25.62
N VAL A 134 16.02 3.90 26.74
CA VAL A 134 16.92 4.35 27.82
C VAL A 134 18.39 4.30 27.42
N SER A 135 18.72 3.50 26.40
CA SER A 135 20.09 3.33 25.90
C SER A 135 20.48 4.25 24.74
N LEU A 136 19.55 5.10 24.27
CA LEU A 136 19.77 6.13 23.25
C LEU A 136 20.09 7.48 23.92
#